data_AF-A0A640USL0-F1
#
_entry.id   AF-A0A640USL0-F1
#
_cell.length_a   1.000
_cell.length_b   1.000
_cell.length_c   1.000
_cell.angle_alpha   90.00
_cell.angle_beta   90.00
_cell.angle_gamma   90.00
#
_symmetry.space_group_name_H-M   'P 1'
#
loop_
_entity.id
_entity.type
_entity.pdbx_description
1 polymer ?
#
loop_
_entity_poly.entity_id
_entity_poly.type
_entity_poly.pdbx_seq_one_letter_code
_entity_poly.pdbx_strand_id
1 'polypeptide(L)' 'MKGIGLGVVLAIAGLALWLTTEEVESSVISLHKAGLILAIVGAAEALFALLGIGKKKAKK' A
#
# COMPACT_ATOMS: atom_id res chain seq x y z
N MET A 1 -2.98 -14.93 9.29
CA MET A 1 -3.13 -13.53 9.78
C MET A 1 -2.01 -12.59 9.32
N LYS A 2 -1.02 -13.03 8.52
CA LYS A 2 0.17 -12.23 8.19
C LYS A 2 -0.01 -11.21 7.04
N GLY A 3 -0.97 -11.42 6.11
CA GLY A 3 -1.09 -10.58 4.91
C GLY A 3 -1.73 -9.20 5.12
N ILE A 4 -2.74 -9.09 5.99
CA ILE A 4 -3.45 -7.81 6.22
C ILE A 4 -2.52 -6.79 6.89
N GLY A 5 -1.76 -7.23 7.91
CA GLY A 5 -0.84 -6.35 8.63
C GLY A 5 0.25 -5.78 7.74
N LEU A 6 0.78 -6.59 6.81
CA LEU A 6 1.81 -6.15 5.87
C LEU A 6 1.26 -5.13 4.85
N GLY A 7 0.06 -5.37 4.31
CA GLY A 7 -0.58 -4.45 3.36
C GLY A 7 -0.90 -3.08 3.99
N VAL A 8 -1.36 -3.07 5.25
CA VAL A 8 -1.60 -1.82 6.00
C VAL A 8 -0.30 -1.06 6.25
N VAL A 9 0.77 -1.74 6.65
CA VAL A 9 2.08 -1.10 6.87
C VAL A 9 2.64 -0.51 5.57
N LEU A 10 2.53 -1.23 4.45
CA LEU A 10 2.95 -0.75 3.13
C LEU A 10 2.15 0.47 2.66
N ALA A 11 0.82 0.46 2.86
CA ALA A 11 -0.03 1.59 2.52
C ALA A 11 0.36 2.84 3.33
N ILE A 12 0.56 2.71 4.64
CA ILE A 12 0.97 3.82 5.51
C ILE A 12 2.37 4.33 5.13
N ALA A 13 3.32 3.43 4.89
CA ALA A 13 4.68 3.80 4.48
C ALA A 13 4.72 4.51 3.12
N GLY A 14 3.94 4.03 2.14
CA GLY A 14 3.81 4.68 0.82
C GLY A 14 3.18 6.07 0.92
N LEU A 15 2.16 6.22 1.77
CA LEU A 15 1.47 7.48 1.99
C LEU A 15 2.35 8.50 2.73
N ALA A 16 3.12 8.04 3.72
CA ALA A 16 4.14 8.86 4.39
C ALA A 16 5.23 9.31 3.41
N LEU A 17 5.75 8.39 2.59
CA LEU A 17 6.70 8.73 1.51
C LEU A 17 6.09 9.76 0.55
N TRP A 18 4.86 9.56 0.10
CA TRP A 18 4.19 10.47 -0.83
C TRP A 18 4.09 11.90 -0.27
N LEU A 19 3.59 12.06 0.96
CA LEU A 19 3.39 13.37 1.59
C LEU A 19 4.70 14.06 1.98
N THR A 20 5.73 13.30 2.38
CA THR A 20 7.00 13.88 2.86
C THR A 20 8.01 14.17 1.75
N THR A 21 7.79 13.65 0.54
CA THR A 21 8.74 13.78 -0.57
C THR A 21 8.27 14.72 -1.67
N GLU A 22 7.22 15.50 -1.39
CA GLU A 22 6.68 16.52 -2.30
C GLU A 22 7.74 17.56 -2.72
N GLU A 23 8.73 17.84 -1.86
CA GLU A 23 9.83 18.79 -2.14
C GLU A 23 11.11 18.13 -2.69
N VAL A 24 11.16 16.80 -2.83
CA VAL A 24 12.37 16.07 -3.23
C VAL A 24 12.34 15.80 -4.74
N GLU A 25 12.49 16.86 -5.52
CA GLU A 25 12.63 16.79 -6.97
C GLU A 25 14.05 16.31 -7.34
N SER A 26 14.33 15.01 -7.14
CA SER A 26 15.60 14.39 -7.53
C SER A 26 15.46 13.49 -8.76
N SER A 27 16.47 13.60 -9.62
CA SER A 27 16.42 13.55 -11.08
C SER A 27 16.35 12.16 -11.74
N VAL A 28 15.92 11.09 -11.08
CA VAL A 28 15.94 9.74 -11.71
C VAL A 28 14.65 8.92 -11.57
N ILE A 29 13.87 9.09 -10.52
CA ILE A 29 12.45 8.71 -10.40
C ILE A 29 11.94 9.54 -9.24
N SER A 30 10.94 10.40 -9.47
CA SER A 30 10.34 11.21 -8.41
C SER A 30 9.91 10.29 -7.26
N LEU A 31 10.56 10.44 -6.09
CA LEU A 31 10.32 9.62 -4.90
C LEU A 31 8.86 9.73 -4.46
N HIS A 32 8.24 10.87 -4.76
CA HIS A 32 6.81 11.14 -4.63
C HIS A 32 5.94 10.20 -5.48
N LYS A 33 6.27 9.99 -6.77
CA LYS A 33 5.59 8.98 -7.62
C LYS A 33 5.80 7.56 -7.08
N ALA A 34 6.99 7.24 -6.58
CA ALA A 34 7.27 5.93 -6.01
C ALA A 34 6.43 5.67 -4.74
N GLY A 35 6.29 6.68 -3.87
CA GLY A 35 5.42 6.63 -2.70
C GLY A 35 3.95 6.40 -3.06
N LEU A 36 3.46 7.10 -4.09
CA LEU A 36 2.09 6.91 -4.59
C LEU A 36 1.85 5.48 -5.10
N ILE A 37 2.77 4.95 -5.92
CA ILE A 37 2.66 3.56 -6.43
C ILE A 37 2.66 2.56 -5.26
N LEU A 38 3.54 2.76 -4.28
CA LEU A 38 3.62 1.91 -3.10
C LEU A 38 2.34 1.94 -2.28
N ALA A 39 1.72 3.12 -2.12
CA ALA A 39 0.44 3.26 -1.42
C ALA A 39 -0.68 2.51 -2.15
N ILE A 40 -0.74 2.58 -3.48
CA ILE A 40 -1.74 1.86 -4.30
C ILE A 40 -1.55 0.35 -4.18
N VAL A 41 -0.31 -0.15 -4.28
CA VAL A 41 -0.03 -1.58 -4.15
C VAL A 41 -0.36 -2.09 -2.75
N GLY A 42 0.02 -1.36 -1.70
CA GLY A 42 -0.34 -1.70 -0.31
C GLY A 42 -1.85 -1.71 -0.08
N ALA A 43 -2.58 -0.72 -0.62
CA ALA A 43 -4.04 -0.68 -0.56
C ALA A 43 -4.68 -1.85 -1.31
N ALA A 44 -4.15 -2.21 -2.49
CA ALA A 44 -4.61 -3.37 -3.26
C ALA A 44 -4.37 -4.68 -2.49
N GLU A 45 -3.20 -4.89 -1.90
CA GLU A 45 -2.93 -6.06 -1.06
C GLU A 45 -3.85 -6.12 0.17
N ALA A 46 -4.11 -4.99 0.82
CA ALA A 46 -5.03 -4.92 1.94
C ALA A 46 -6.47 -5.28 1.53
N LEU A 47 -6.94 -4.76 0.39
CA LEU A 47 -8.25 -5.09 -0.19
C LEU A 47 -8.36 -6.56 -0.60
N PHE A 48 -7.33 -7.11 -1.25
CA PHE A 48 -7.30 -8.53 -1.64
C PHE A 48 -7.25 -9.45 -0.42
N ALA A 49 -6.52 -9.09 0.64
CA ALA A 49 -6.50 -9.83 1.88
C ALA A 49 -7.87 -9.82 2.58
N LEU A 50 -8.55 -8.67 2.59
CA LEU A 50 -9.92 -8.55 3.11
C LEU A 50 -10.94 -9.35 2.28
N LEU A 51 -10.91 -9.25 0.94
CA LEU A 51 -11.80 -10.00 0.05
C LEU A 51 -11.54 -11.52 0.10
N GLY A 52 -10.27 -11.93 0.21
CA GLY A 52 -9.88 -13.33 0.40
C GLY A 52 -10.38 -13.93 1.72
N ILE A 53 -10.49 -13.11 2.78
CA ILE A 53 -11.12 -13.51 4.05
C ILE A 53 -12.64 -13.62 3.91
N GLY A 54 -13.28 -12.68 3.20
CA GLY A 54 -14.71 -12.72 2.90
C GLY A 54 -15.13 -13.98 2.13
N LYS A 55 -14.36 -14.38 1.11
CA LYS A 55 -14.61 -15.62 0.35
C LYS A 55 -14.39 -16.90 1.15
N LYS A 56 -13.46 -16.91 2.11
CA LYS A 56 -13.28 -18.06 3.02
C LYS A 56 -14.38 -18.18 4.07
N LYS A 57 -14.99 -17.07 4.50
CA LYS A 57 -16.15 -17.08 5.41
C LYS A 57 -17.46 -17.43 4.71
N ALA A 58 -17.65 -17.03 3.46
CA ALA A 58 -18.88 -17.30 2.71
C ALA A 58 -19.03 -18.77 2.23
N LYS A 59 -17.99 -19.61 2.41
CA LYS A 59 -18.00 -21.03 2.02
C LYS A 59 -18.12 -21.98 3.22
N LYS A 60 -18.54 -21.48 4.38
CA LYS A 60 -18.77 -22.28 5.59
C LYS A 60 -20.24 -22.29 5.95
#